data_AF-A0A1C5YJG4-F1
#
_entry.id   AF-A0A1C5YJG4-F1
#
_cell.length_a   1.000
_cell.length_b   1.000
_cell.length_c   1.000
_cell.angle_alpha   90.00
_cell.angle_beta   90.00
_cell.angle_gamma   90.00
#
_symmetry.space_group_name_H-M   'P 1'
#
loop_
_entity.id
_entity.type
_entity.pdbx_description
1 polymer ?
#
loop_
_entity_poly.entity_id
_entity_poly.type
_entity_poly.pdbx_seq_one_letter_code
_entity_poly.pdbx_strand_id
1 'polypeptide(L)'
;MLTYHKTTEKEKCFITEWKYPGEYAVYNSVPYEEQKKRGFGFANPANHFYSFYDETALVGFINLYEEETEIFFGIGVNPDCCGEGYGQQMTKTACEISKELFGKKPLYLEVRTWNKRAVSCYQKAGFVIKGEPIRQTTSAGEGVFYHMVQEME
;
A
#
# COMPACT_ATOMS: atom_id res chain seq x y z
N MET A 1 11.85 4.18 15.27
CA MET A 1 12.11 3.81 13.86
C MET A 1 11.42 2.50 13.64
N LEU A 2 10.61 2.38 12.58
CA LEU A 2 9.82 1.17 12.35
C LEU A 2 10.72 -0.03 12.07
N THR A 3 10.34 -1.19 12.59
CA THR A 3 10.89 -2.46 12.16
C THR A 3 9.96 -3.09 11.13
N TYR A 4 10.49 -3.93 10.24
CA TYR A 4 9.67 -4.61 9.23
C TYR A 4 10.21 -6.00 8.91
N HIS A 5 9.31 -6.86 8.44
CA HIS A 5 9.61 -8.21 7.98
C HIS A 5 8.57 -8.66 6.95
N LYS A 6 8.87 -9.76 6.25
CA LYS A 6 7.90 -10.37 5.32
C LYS A 6 6.62 -10.76 6.06
N THR A 7 5.47 -10.30 5.58
CA THR A 7 4.18 -10.47 6.28
C THR A 7 3.88 -11.95 6.54
N THR A 8 3.63 -12.27 7.80
CA THR A 8 3.32 -13.65 8.25
C THR A 8 1.86 -14.02 7.99
N GLU A 9 1.54 -15.31 7.94
CA GLU A 9 0.13 -15.77 7.79
C GLU A 9 -0.78 -15.19 8.89
N LYS A 10 -0.29 -15.10 10.12
CA LYS A 10 -1.03 -14.54 11.26
C LYS A 10 -1.32 -13.05 11.06
N GLU A 11 -0.34 -12.29 10.58
CA GLU A 11 -0.52 -10.86 10.29
C GLU A 11 -1.50 -10.64 9.14
N LYS A 12 -1.48 -11.47 8.08
CA LYS A 12 -2.46 -11.39 7.00
C LYS A 12 -3.88 -11.49 7.55
N CYS A 13 -4.14 -12.42 8.47
CA CYS A 13 -5.44 -12.50 9.16
C CYS A 13 -5.79 -11.18 9.86
N PHE A 14 -4.93 -10.68 10.74
CA PHE A 14 -5.18 -9.45 11.50
C PHE A 14 -5.37 -8.22 10.61
N ILE A 15 -4.55 -8.05 9.57
CA ILE A 15 -4.64 -6.93 8.65
C ILE A 15 -5.98 -6.95 7.91
N THR A 16 -6.46 -8.14 7.50
CA THR A 16 -7.75 -8.24 6.81
C THR A 16 -8.97 -7.99 7.72
N GLU A 17 -8.76 -7.97 9.04
CA GLU A 17 -9.80 -7.61 10.01
C GLU A 17 -9.94 -6.09 10.22
N TRP A 18 -8.94 -5.29 9.83
CA TRP A 18 -8.99 -3.83 9.97
C TRP A 18 -10.25 -3.23 9.32
N LYS A 19 -10.91 -2.34 10.07
CA LYS A 19 -12.10 -1.61 9.62
C LYS A 19 -11.85 -0.11 9.69
N TYR A 20 -11.91 0.52 8.52
CA TYR A 20 -11.82 1.96 8.38
C TYR A 20 -13.22 2.59 8.45
N PRO A 21 -13.37 3.73 9.15
CA PRO A 21 -14.65 4.42 9.26
C PRO A 21 -14.97 5.29 8.03
N GLY A 22 -16.25 5.58 7.84
CA GLY A 22 -16.72 6.56 6.86
C GLY A 22 -16.33 6.24 5.42
N GLU A 23 -15.93 7.25 4.65
CA GLU A 23 -15.53 7.09 3.24
C GLU A 23 -14.30 6.19 3.05
N TYR A 24 -13.49 5.99 4.10
CA TYR A 24 -12.33 5.09 4.06
C TYR A 24 -12.71 3.61 4.15
N ALA A 25 -13.96 3.27 4.47
CA ALA A 25 -14.45 1.89 4.52
C ALA A 25 -14.29 1.15 3.18
N VAL A 26 -14.12 1.87 2.06
CA VAL A 26 -13.79 1.28 0.76
C VAL A 26 -12.47 0.49 0.77
N TYR A 27 -11.58 0.75 1.73
CA TYR A 27 -10.31 0.04 1.89
C TYR A 27 -10.40 -1.18 2.82
N ASN A 28 -11.59 -1.49 3.34
CA ASN A 28 -11.80 -2.71 4.14
C ASN A 28 -11.52 -3.94 3.28
N SER A 29 -10.71 -4.86 3.80
CA SER A 29 -10.38 -6.09 3.08
C SER A 29 -11.43 -7.18 3.31
N VAL A 30 -11.52 -8.10 2.36
CA VAL A 30 -12.17 -9.38 2.62
C VAL A 30 -11.26 -10.26 3.49
N PRO A 31 -11.80 -11.16 4.31
CA PRO A 31 -10.99 -12.00 5.20
C PRO A 31 -9.91 -12.79 4.43
N TYR A 32 -8.73 -12.93 5.04
CA TYR A 32 -7.59 -13.61 4.40
C TYR A 32 -7.91 -15.04 3.95
N GLU A 33 -8.74 -15.77 4.70
CA GLU A 33 -9.19 -17.12 4.31
C GLU A 33 -9.93 -17.14 2.97
N GLU A 34 -10.69 -16.09 2.64
CA GLU A 34 -11.34 -15.99 1.33
C GLU A 34 -10.32 -15.65 0.23
N GLN A 35 -9.38 -14.75 0.53
CA GLN A 35 -8.28 -14.41 -0.39
C GLN A 35 -7.45 -15.65 -0.73
N LYS A 36 -7.17 -16.49 0.27
CA LYS A 36 -6.42 -17.74 0.16
C LYS A 36 -7.11 -18.77 -0.72
N LYS A 37 -8.42 -18.95 -0.58
CA LYS A 37 -9.22 -19.84 -1.44
C LYS A 37 -9.22 -19.41 -2.90
N ARG A 38 -9.15 -18.11 -3.16
CA ARG A 38 -9.27 -17.52 -4.50
C ARG A 38 -7.93 -17.13 -5.13
N GLY A 39 -6.84 -17.16 -4.38
CA GLY A 39 -5.48 -16.87 -4.85
C GLY A 39 -5.21 -15.40 -5.22
N PHE A 40 -5.81 -14.45 -4.50
CA PHE A 40 -5.61 -13.00 -4.75
C PHE A 40 -5.17 -12.25 -3.50
N GLY A 41 -4.85 -10.95 -3.64
CA GLY A 41 -4.48 -10.10 -2.50
C GLY A 41 -3.28 -10.67 -1.74
N PHE A 42 -3.41 -10.85 -0.42
CA PHE A 42 -2.40 -11.43 0.47
C PHE A 42 -2.02 -12.88 0.15
N ALA A 43 -2.82 -13.56 -0.68
CA ALA A 43 -2.58 -14.93 -1.12
C ALA A 43 -1.99 -15.03 -2.54
N ASN A 44 -1.84 -13.92 -3.26
CA ASN A 44 -1.17 -13.94 -4.55
C ASN A 44 0.36 -14.06 -4.34
N PRO A 45 1.02 -15.12 -4.83
CA PRO A 45 2.46 -15.32 -4.61
C PRO A 45 3.35 -14.33 -5.36
N ALA A 46 2.83 -13.61 -6.37
CA ALA A 46 3.56 -12.56 -7.06
C ALA A 46 3.64 -11.25 -6.25
N ASN A 47 2.90 -11.16 -5.14
CA ASN A 47 2.96 -10.01 -4.24
C ASN A 47 4.07 -10.16 -3.19
N HIS A 48 4.73 -9.04 -2.90
CA HIS A 48 5.77 -8.94 -1.88
C HIS A 48 5.26 -8.09 -0.71
N PHE A 49 4.65 -8.75 0.27
CA PHE A 49 4.12 -8.08 1.46
C PHE A 49 5.14 -7.97 2.59
N TYR A 50 5.21 -6.78 3.18
CA TYR A 50 5.98 -6.52 4.40
C TYR A 50 5.10 -5.85 5.44
N SER A 51 5.17 -6.36 6.67
CA SER A 51 4.49 -5.80 7.84
C SER A 51 5.43 -4.88 8.59
N PHE A 52 4.89 -3.80 9.14
CA PHE A 52 5.64 -2.79 9.87
C PHE A 52 5.17 -2.72 11.31
N TYR A 53 6.14 -2.65 12.22
CA TYR A 53 5.92 -2.58 13.65
C TYR A 53 6.52 -1.31 14.23
N ASP A 54 5.77 -0.68 15.13
CA ASP A 54 6.33 0.23 16.13
C ASP A 54 6.37 -0.48 17.48
N GLU A 55 7.57 -0.80 17.95
CA GLU A 55 7.80 -1.73 19.06
C GLU A 55 7.04 -3.05 18.88
N THR A 56 5.93 -3.23 19.60
CA THR A 56 5.08 -4.44 19.54
C THR A 56 3.80 -4.25 18.73
N ALA A 57 3.49 -3.03 18.30
CA ALA A 57 2.25 -2.69 17.61
C ALA A 57 2.40 -2.86 16.08
N LEU A 58 1.50 -3.63 15.46
CA LEU A 58 1.40 -3.73 14.01
C LEU A 58 0.73 -2.46 13.46
N VAL A 59 1.53 -1.56 12.91
CA VAL A 59 1.08 -0.22 12.49
C VAL A 59 0.71 -0.13 11.01
N GLY A 60 1.15 -1.10 10.19
CA GLY A 60 0.87 -1.06 8.75
C GLY A 60 1.50 -2.20 7.97
N PHE A 61 1.25 -2.17 6.67
CA PHE A 61 1.87 -3.07 5.70
C PHE A 61 2.08 -2.36 4.37
N ILE A 62 2.99 -2.90 3.57
CA ILE A 62 3.13 -2.57 2.15
C ILE A 62 2.97 -3.82 1.29
N ASN A 63 2.71 -3.59 0.01
CA ASN A 63 2.79 -4.57 -1.06
C ASN A 63 3.61 -4.02 -2.20
N LEU A 64 4.51 -4.83 -2.75
CA LEU A 64 5.17 -4.55 -4.03
C LEU A 64 4.80 -5.66 -5.02
N TYR A 65 4.44 -5.26 -6.23
CA TYR A 65 4.11 -6.18 -7.31
C TYR A 65 4.83 -5.74 -8.58
N GLU A 66 5.66 -6.62 -9.13
CA GLU A 66 6.45 -6.32 -10.32
C GLU A 66 5.61 -6.48 -11.58
N GLU A 67 5.58 -5.41 -12.39
CA GLU A 67 5.03 -5.42 -13.74
C GLU A 67 6.18 -5.32 -14.75
N GLU A 68 5.85 -5.34 -16.04
CA GLU A 68 6.85 -5.32 -17.12
C GLU A 68 7.76 -4.09 -17.03
N THR A 69 7.16 -2.91 -16.86
CA THR A 69 7.87 -1.63 -16.91
C THR A 69 8.03 -0.95 -15.56
N GLU A 70 7.16 -1.25 -14.59
CA GLU A 70 7.07 -0.52 -13.33
C GLU A 70 6.76 -1.46 -12.17
N ILE A 71 6.85 -0.96 -10.93
CA ILE A 71 6.50 -1.70 -9.72
C ILE A 71 5.26 -1.04 -9.10
N PHE A 72 4.18 -1.80 -8.97
CA PHE A 72 3.00 -1.35 -8.26
C PHE A 72 3.25 -1.38 -6.74
N PHE A 73 2.93 -0.28 -6.07
CA PHE A 73 3.05 -0.10 -4.64
C PHE A 73 1.68 0.04 -3.97
N GLY A 74 1.37 -0.92 -3.09
CA GLY A 74 0.22 -0.86 -2.18
C GLY A 74 0.66 -0.57 -0.75
N ILE A 75 -0.19 0.10 0.03
CA ILE A 75 0.06 0.39 1.45
C ILE A 75 -1.26 0.42 2.22
N GLY A 76 -1.20 -0.05 3.47
CA GLY A 76 -2.27 0.13 4.45
C GLY A 76 -1.67 0.50 5.81
N VAL A 77 -2.23 1.52 6.45
CA VAL A 77 -1.90 1.90 7.84
C VAL A 77 -3.05 1.41 8.71
N ASN A 78 -2.74 0.82 9.87
CA ASN A 78 -3.74 0.43 10.85
C ASN A 78 -4.68 1.63 11.13
N PRO A 79 -6.02 1.48 11.05
CA PRO A 79 -6.97 2.57 11.25
C PRO A 79 -6.74 3.34 12.57
N ASP A 80 -6.32 2.66 13.63
CA ASP A 80 -6.07 3.26 14.95
C ASP A 80 -4.73 4.03 15.02
N CYS A 81 -3.85 3.84 14.04
CA CYS A 81 -2.52 4.46 13.96
C CYS A 81 -2.44 5.56 12.88
N CYS A 82 -3.58 5.94 12.30
CA CYS A 82 -3.65 6.91 11.23
C CYS A 82 -3.27 8.33 11.70
N GLY A 83 -2.44 9.02 10.91
CA GLY A 83 -2.07 10.43 11.18
C GLY A 83 -0.78 10.61 11.98
N GLU A 84 -0.13 9.52 12.41
CA GLU A 84 1.12 9.55 13.20
C GLU A 84 2.40 9.54 12.34
N GLY A 85 2.26 9.66 11.01
CA GLY A 85 3.40 9.69 10.09
C GLY A 85 3.94 8.31 9.66
N TYR A 86 3.36 7.19 10.13
CA TYR A 86 3.77 5.85 9.71
C TYR A 86 3.68 5.63 8.20
N GLY A 87 2.63 6.14 7.55
CA GLY A 87 2.49 6.05 6.09
C GLY A 87 3.72 6.58 5.36
N GLN A 88 4.26 7.73 5.79
CA GLN A 88 5.43 8.34 5.16
C GLN A 88 6.70 7.51 5.40
N GLN A 89 6.88 7.00 6.63
CA GLN A 89 8.02 6.16 6.97
C GLN A 89 8.00 4.85 6.15
N MET A 90 6.85 4.18 6.11
CA MET A 90 6.67 2.95 5.33
C MET A 90 6.85 3.18 3.84
N THR A 91 6.35 4.28 3.27
CA THR A 91 6.57 4.59 1.85
C THR A 91 8.05 4.76 1.53
N LYS A 92 8.82 5.45 2.38
CA LYS A 92 10.28 5.58 2.16
C LYS A 92 10.99 4.23 2.19
N THR A 93 10.66 3.39 3.17
CA THR A 93 11.21 2.02 3.23
C THR A 93 10.76 1.17 2.04
N ALA A 94 9.53 1.33 1.54
CA ALA A 94 9.06 0.64 0.34
C ALA A 94 9.90 0.98 -0.89
N CYS A 95 10.32 2.25 -1.04
CA CYS A 95 11.22 2.67 -2.10
C CYS A 95 12.60 1.99 -2.01
N GLU A 96 13.14 1.85 -0.80
CA GLU A 96 14.42 1.16 -0.56
C GLU A 96 14.29 -0.33 -0.91
N ILE A 97 13.27 -1.01 -0.39
CA ILE A 97 12.98 -2.42 -0.69
C ILE A 97 12.79 -2.63 -2.20
N SER A 98 12.04 -1.74 -2.87
CA SER A 98 11.81 -1.83 -4.31
C SER A 98 13.12 -1.75 -5.10
N LYS A 99 14.05 -0.87 -4.71
CA LYS A 99 15.36 -0.74 -5.35
C LYS A 99 16.20 -2.01 -5.16
N GLU A 100 16.15 -2.60 -3.98
CA GLU A 100 16.88 -3.85 -3.67
C GLU A 100 16.34 -5.04 -4.45
N LEU A 101 15.00 -5.17 -4.57
CA LEU A 101 14.37 -6.31 -5.22
C LEU A 101 14.31 -6.19 -6.75
N PHE A 102 14.07 -4.99 -7.28
CA PHE A 102 13.69 -4.77 -8.68
C PHE A 102 14.61 -3.79 -9.42
N GLY A 103 15.69 -3.33 -8.78
CA GLY A 103 16.66 -2.45 -9.39
C GLY A 103 16.12 -1.04 -9.64
N LYS A 104 16.12 -0.61 -10.92
CA LYS A 104 15.78 0.78 -11.31
C LYS A 104 14.35 0.93 -11.85
N LYS A 105 13.52 -0.11 -11.80
CA LYS A 105 12.12 0.01 -12.21
C LYS A 105 11.43 1.06 -11.33
N PRO A 106 10.69 2.02 -11.93
CA PRO A 106 10.02 3.06 -11.17
C PRO A 106 8.91 2.46 -10.30
N LEU A 107 8.76 3.01 -9.11
CA LEU A 107 7.69 2.66 -8.19
C LEU A 107 6.50 3.57 -8.44
N TYR A 108 5.30 3.01 -8.58
CA TYR A 108 4.08 3.78 -8.79
C TYR A 108 2.94 3.28 -7.92
N LEU A 109 1.94 4.14 -7.73
CA LEU A 109 0.68 3.78 -7.08
C LEU A 109 -0.47 4.54 -7.72
N GLU A 110 -1.68 4.03 -7.49
CA GLU A 110 -2.92 4.70 -7.84
C GLU A 110 -3.70 5.05 -6.57
N VAL A 111 -4.03 6.33 -6.42
CA VAL A 111 -4.70 6.85 -5.22
C VAL A 111 -5.96 7.61 -5.59
N ARG A 112 -7.06 7.32 -4.89
CA ARG A 112 -8.32 8.03 -5.06
C ARG A 112 -8.10 9.53 -4.83
N THR A 113 -8.54 10.37 -5.76
CA THR A 113 -8.28 11.82 -5.75
C THR A 113 -8.83 12.55 -4.53
N TRP A 114 -9.85 12.00 -3.87
CA TRP A 114 -10.43 12.52 -2.63
C TRP A 114 -9.59 12.19 -1.39
N ASN A 115 -8.71 11.17 -1.43
CA ASN A 115 -7.86 10.78 -0.30
C ASN A 115 -6.64 11.71 -0.19
N LYS A 116 -6.90 12.98 0.14
CA LYS A 116 -5.88 14.03 0.23
C LYS A 116 -4.79 13.71 1.25
N ARG A 117 -5.13 12.95 2.30
CA ARG A 117 -4.19 12.46 3.30
C ARG A 117 -3.12 11.55 2.66
N ALA A 118 -3.54 10.55 1.89
CA ALA A 118 -2.62 9.66 1.20
C ALA A 118 -1.81 10.40 0.12
N VAL A 119 -2.48 11.25 -0.69
CA VAL A 119 -1.79 12.06 -1.72
C VAL A 119 -0.66 12.90 -1.10
N SER A 120 -0.93 13.62 -0.01
CA SER A 120 0.09 14.42 0.68
C SER A 120 1.22 13.55 1.26
N CYS A 121 0.88 12.37 1.78
CA CYS A 121 1.86 11.41 2.28
C CYS A 121 2.85 10.99 1.19
N TYR A 122 2.35 10.65 0.00
CA TYR A 122 3.18 10.22 -1.14
C TYR A 122 4.01 11.36 -1.71
N GLN A 123 3.45 12.56 -1.83
CA GLN A 123 4.20 13.74 -2.28
C GLN A 123 5.40 14.03 -1.36
N LYS A 124 5.21 13.95 -0.04
CA LYS A 124 6.29 14.10 0.94
C LYS A 124 7.30 12.94 0.95
N ALA A 125 7.02 11.87 0.20
CA ALA A 125 7.91 10.75 -0.02
C ALA A 125 8.53 10.74 -1.43
N GLY A 126 8.36 11.82 -2.21
CA GLY A 126 8.98 11.96 -3.53
C GLY A 126 8.13 11.46 -4.70
N PHE A 127 6.85 11.18 -4.48
CA PHE A 127 5.93 10.84 -5.58
C PHE A 127 5.33 12.09 -6.20
N VAL A 128 5.19 12.09 -7.52
CA VAL A 128 4.51 13.15 -8.26
C VAL A 128 3.33 12.57 -9.03
N ILE A 129 2.29 13.38 -9.23
CA ILE A 129 1.16 13.01 -10.09
C ILE A 129 1.65 13.06 -11.54
N LYS A 130 1.39 12.00 -12.31
CA LYS A 130 1.71 11.92 -13.74
C LYS A 130 0.42 11.80 -14.54
N GLY A 131 0.25 12.70 -15.51
CA GLY A 131 -0.93 12.74 -16.37
C GLY A 131 -2.19 13.26 -15.68
N GLU A 132 -3.32 13.13 -16.38
CA GLU A 132 -4.65 13.50 -15.89
C GLU A 132 -5.25 12.39 -14.99
N PRO A 133 -6.18 12.73 -14.08
CA PRO A 133 -6.86 11.74 -13.26
C PRO A 133 -7.61 10.70 -14.10
N ILE A 134 -7.51 9.44 -13.70
CA ILE A 134 -8.08 8.30 -14.42
C ILE A 134 -9.36 7.84 -13.72
N ARG A 135 -10.43 7.60 -14.48
CA ARG A 135 -11.64 6.95 -13.97
C ARG A 135 -11.55 5.45 -14.19
N GLN A 136 -11.68 4.68 -13.14
CA GLN A 136 -11.61 3.21 -13.20
C GLN A 136 -12.45 2.54 -12.12
N THR A 137 -12.75 1.27 -12.33
CA THR A 137 -13.42 0.40 -11.35
C THR A 137 -12.41 -0.56 -10.75
N THR A 138 -12.32 -0.54 -9.43
CA THR A 138 -11.47 -1.44 -8.65
C THR A 138 -12.34 -2.44 -7.87
N SER A 139 -11.73 -3.40 -7.17
CA SER A 139 -12.45 -4.22 -6.19
C SER A 139 -13.09 -3.39 -5.07
N ALA A 140 -12.57 -2.20 -4.81
CA ALA A 140 -13.12 -1.21 -3.88
C ALA A 140 -14.17 -0.28 -4.53
N GLY A 141 -14.64 -0.59 -5.75
CA GLY A 141 -15.64 0.17 -6.49
C GLY A 141 -15.06 1.20 -7.46
N GLU A 142 -15.94 1.89 -8.17
CA GLU A 142 -15.59 2.97 -9.11
C GLU A 142 -14.93 4.16 -8.41
N GLY A 143 -14.02 4.85 -9.07
CA GLY A 143 -13.41 6.07 -8.57
C GLY A 143 -12.63 6.84 -9.62
N VAL A 144 -12.15 8.01 -9.20
CA VAL A 144 -11.18 8.81 -9.95
C VAL A 144 -9.87 8.78 -9.17
N PHE A 145 -8.78 8.43 -9.85
CA PHE A 145 -7.47 8.16 -9.25
C PHE A 145 -6.40 9.06 -9.86
N TYR A 146 -5.43 9.44 -9.05
CA TYR A 146 -4.15 9.93 -9.54
C TYR A 146 -3.23 8.73 -9.72
N HIS A 147 -2.58 8.66 -10.88
CA HIS A 147 -1.40 7.85 -11.07
C HIS A 147 -0.19 8.64 -10.55
N MET A 148 0.48 8.10 -9.52
CA MET A 148 1.61 8.76 -8.87
C MET A 148 2.86 7.90 -9.01
N VAL A 149 3.93 8.51 -9.51
CA VAL A 149 5.22 7.83 -9.76
C VAL A 149 6.28 8.44 -8.87
N GLN A 150 7.13 7.60 -8.29
CA GLN A 150 8.30 8.04 -7.56
C GLN A 150 9.31 8.65 -8.54
N GLU A 151 9.66 9.91 -8.35
CA GLU A 151 10.82 10.49 -9.03
C GLU A 151 12.08 10.10 -8.28
N MET A 152 13.03 9.49 -9.00
CA MET A 152 14.37 9.27 -8.47
C MET A 152 15.15 10.57 -8.61
N GLU A 153 15.54 11.16 -7.49
CA GLU A 153 16.67 12.12 -7.47
C GLU A 153 17.99 11.41 -7.81
#